data_AF-A0A2V1K2I8-F1
#
_entry.id   AF-A0A2V1K2I8-F1
#
_cell.length_a   1.000
_cell.length_b   1.000
_cell.length_c   1.000
_cell.angle_alpha   90.00
_cell.angle_beta   90.00
_cell.angle_gamma   90.00
#
_symmetry.space_group_name_H-M   'P 1'
#
loop_
_entity.id
_entity.type
_entity.pdbx_description
1 polymer ?
#
loop_
_entity_poly.entity_id
_entity_poly.type
_entity_poly.pdbx_seq_one_letter_code
_entity_poly.pdbx_strand_id
1 'polypeptide(L)'
;MKPLDEAVQRQVADELGLYVYMLVDPQTGIPFYVGKGRGTRFASHGWEAMLGEDETAEFEETDVKAKIAQIRAIRSTGFEPEIWIIRYGMKSGPEYTSVEAACIDLLHSMPIQTRVDRKVRVPEGCTSQLANARREASRGHGIMLLQDLYDEMAAPPLQTDIPLLLVTLGPWTENKNERMPGGYLRHGYGYKSEWLTQTGRIKNYQSIGESAAGWFNYAPWEVKRRGIEYAAAVHRGVTRALLRIDHDSWESSGSGHDRRSAFAFDLLDSGEVFDQVIGPYGHRLPRKKKGAQKQYYWPYR
;
A
#
# COMPACT_ATOMS: atom_id res chain seq x y z
N MET A 1 -18.77 9.14 -6.60
CA MET A 1 -17.32 9.24 -6.32
C MET A 1 -16.95 10.71 -6.45
N LYS A 2 -16.20 11.32 -5.51
CA LYS A 2 -15.77 12.71 -5.68
C LYS A 2 -14.87 12.81 -6.92
N PRO A 3 -14.93 13.89 -7.73
CA PRO A 3 -13.96 14.10 -8.79
C PRO A 3 -12.56 14.07 -8.18
N LEU A 4 -11.70 13.19 -8.71
CA LEU A 4 -10.33 13.05 -8.23
C LEU A 4 -9.53 14.28 -8.66
N ASP A 5 -8.58 14.71 -7.81
CA ASP A 5 -7.65 15.81 -8.11
C ASP A 5 -6.81 15.45 -9.36
N GLU A 6 -6.89 16.29 -10.40
CA GLU A 6 -6.15 16.12 -11.67
C GLU A 6 -4.64 15.99 -11.46
N ALA A 7 -4.08 16.69 -10.46
CA ALA A 7 -2.66 16.61 -10.15
C ALA A 7 -2.28 15.23 -9.59
N VAL A 8 -3.14 14.64 -8.76
CA VAL A 8 -2.97 13.27 -8.24
C VAL A 8 -3.12 12.27 -9.38
N GLN A 9 -4.13 12.43 -10.25
CA GLN A 9 -4.31 11.56 -11.42
C GLN A 9 -3.08 11.56 -12.33
N ARG A 10 -2.48 12.73 -12.56
CA ARG A 10 -1.24 12.87 -13.34
C ARG A 10 -0.05 12.17 -12.67
N GLN A 11 0.12 12.32 -11.36
CA GLN A 11 1.17 11.62 -10.62
C GLN A 11 1.00 10.09 -10.69
N VAL A 12 -0.23 9.60 -10.57
CA VAL A 12 -0.54 8.18 -10.74
C VAL A 12 -0.20 7.72 -12.16
N ALA A 13 -0.58 8.48 -13.19
CA ALA A 13 -0.25 8.15 -14.57
C ALA A 13 1.26 8.13 -14.84
N ASP A 14 2.00 9.11 -14.29
CA ASP A 14 3.45 9.20 -14.42
C ASP A 14 4.16 8.01 -13.72
N GLU A 15 3.66 7.61 -12.54
CA GLU A 15 4.17 6.44 -11.81
C GLU A 15 3.90 5.13 -12.57
N LEU A 16 2.72 4.99 -13.16
CA LEU A 16 2.32 3.77 -13.85
C LEU A 16 3.04 3.58 -15.20
N GLY A 17 3.24 4.65 -15.98
CA GLY A 17 3.85 4.57 -17.31
C GLY A 17 3.10 3.60 -18.25
N LEU A 18 3.74 2.52 -18.68
CA LEU A 18 3.10 1.39 -19.37
C LEU A 18 2.77 0.30 -18.33
N TYR A 19 1.51 -0.13 -18.31
CA TYR A 19 1.03 -1.07 -17.30
C TYR A 19 -0.02 -2.04 -17.84
N VAL A 20 -0.14 -3.18 -17.18
CA VAL A 20 -1.19 -4.18 -17.37
C VAL A 20 -2.08 -4.16 -16.14
N TYR A 21 -3.39 -4.20 -16.36
CA TYR A 21 -4.41 -4.16 -15.32
C TYR A 21 -5.45 -5.25 -15.54
N MET A 22 -6.24 -5.52 -14.51
CA MET A 22 -7.44 -6.36 -14.59
C MET A 22 -8.62 -5.68 -13.92
N LEU A 23 -9.81 -5.99 -14.43
CA LEU A 23 -11.09 -5.65 -13.79
C LEU A 23 -11.60 -6.87 -13.03
N VAL A 24 -11.96 -6.65 -11.77
CA VAL A 24 -12.41 -7.71 -10.85
C VAL A 24 -13.80 -7.37 -10.35
N ASP A 25 -14.69 -8.36 -10.36
CA ASP A 25 -15.98 -8.24 -9.68
C ASP A 25 -15.75 -8.29 -8.16
N PRO A 26 -16.06 -7.23 -7.41
CA PRO A 26 -15.81 -7.17 -5.97
C PRO A 26 -16.62 -8.21 -5.17
N GLN A 27 -17.75 -8.69 -5.71
CA GLN A 27 -18.63 -9.64 -5.03
C GLN A 27 -18.06 -11.05 -5.09
N THR A 28 -17.64 -11.48 -6.28
CA THR A 28 -17.09 -12.83 -6.51
C THR A 28 -15.59 -12.89 -6.32
N GLY A 29 -14.88 -11.76 -6.46
CA GLY A 29 -13.43 -11.69 -6.48
C GLY A 29 -12.79 -12.29 -7.74
N ILE A 30 -13.58 -12.51 -8.80
CA ILE A 30 -13.13 -13.09 -10.06
C ILE A 30 -12.73 -11.96 -11.03
N PRO A 31 -11.50 -11.97 -11.57
CA PRO A 31 -11.13 -11.16 -12.72
C PRO A 31 -11.96 -11.54 -13.94
N PHE A 32 -12.56 -10.54 -14.60
CA PHE A 32 -13.37 -10.75 -15.81
C PHE A 32 -12.79 -10.06 -17.05
N TYR A 33 -11.71 -9.29 -16.88
CA TYR A 33 -11.03 -8.62 -17.98
C TYR A 33 -9.56 -8.36 -17.62
N VAL A 34 -8.66 -8.53 -18.58
CA VAL A 34 -7.27 -8.08 -18.52
C VAL A 34 -7.04 -7.14 -19.68
N GLY A 35 -6.31 -6.05 -19.44
CA GLY A 35 -5.96 -5.14 -20.51
C GLY A 35 -4.73 -4.31 -20.20
N LYS A 36 -4.38 -3.48 -21.17
CA LYS A 36 -3.22 -2.58 -21.11
C LYS A 36 -3.64 -1.13 -20.94
N GLY A 37 -2.81 -0.38 -20.25
CA GLY A 37 -2.92 1.06 -20.16
C GLY A 37 -1.59 1.77 -20.41
N ARG A 38 -1.70 3.02 -20.86
CA ARG A 38 -0.57 3.96 -20.99
C ARG A 38 -0.90 5.27 -20.28
N GLY A 39 0.13 5.86 -19.67
CA GLY A 39 0.08 7.11 -18.91
C GLY A 39 -0.76 8.18 -19.59
N THR A 40 -1.81 8.61 -18.88
CA THR A 40 -2.90 9.55 -19.22
C THR A 40 -4.24 8.97 -19.64
N ARG A 41 -4.39 7.75 -20.19
CA ARG A 41 -5.73 7.22 -20.54
C ARG A 41 -6.71 7.26 -19.37
N PHE A 42 -6.17 6.94 -18.21
CA PHE A 42 -6.89 6.95 -16.96
C PHE A 42 -6.87 8.31 -16.23
N ALA A 43 -5.93 9.21 -16.58
CA ALA A 43 -5.90 10.57 -16.04
C ALA A 43 -6.73 11.58 -16.86
N SER A 44 -7.03 11.30 -18.13
CA SER A 44 -7.83 12.17 -19.00
C SER A 44 -9.33 12.02 -18.77
N HIS A 45 -9.79 10.81 -18.43
CA HIS A 45 -11.22 10.50 -18.26
C HIS A 45 -11.52 9.70 -16.97
N GLY A 46 -10.54 9.58 -16.06
CA GLY A 46 -10.73 8.91 -14.77
C GLY A 46 -11.01 7.41 -14.87
N TRP A 47 -11.66 6.88 -13.84
CA TRP A 47 -12.08 5.47 -13.73
C TRP A 47 -13.00 5.06 -14.89
N GLU A 48 -13.79 6.00 -15.42
CA GLU A 48 -14.72 5.76 -16.53
C GLU A 48 -14.00 5.44 -17.83
N ALA A 49 -12.85 6.04 -18.14
CA ALA A 49 -12.04 5.67 -19.31
C ALA A 49 -11.63 4.18 -19.33
N MET A 50 -11.33 3.65 -18.15
CA MET A 50 -10.97 2.24 -18.00
C MET A 50 -12.19 1.33 -18.07
N LEU A 51 -13.32 1.82 -17.57
CA LEU A 51 -14.56 1.08 -17.46
C LEU A 51 -15.54 1.28 -18.64
N GLY A 52 -15.26 2.18 -19.59
CA GLY A 52 -16.18 2.49 -20.66
C GLY A 52 -15.61 3.35 -21.79
N GLU A 53 -15.82 2.86 -23.01
CA GLU A 53 -16.17 3.60 -24.23
C GLU A 53 -15.13 4.50 -24.95
N ASP A 54 -13.82 4.26 -24.83
CA ASP A 54 -12.90 4.72 -25.90
C ASP A 54 -12.73 3.62 -26.96
N GLU A 55 -13.41 3.80 -28.09
CA GLU A 55 -13.37 3.02 -29.35
C GLU A 55 -11.98 2.96 -30.03
N THR A 56 -10.93 3.53 -29.42
CA THR A 56 -9.65 3.79 -30.10
C THR A 56 -8.63 2.66 -29.98
N ALA A 57 -9.01 1.48 -29.50
CA ALA A 57 -8.10 0.34 -29.39
C ALA A 57 -8.62 -0.82 -30.23
N GLU A 58 -7.71 -1.40 -31.01
CA GLU A 58 -7.87 -2.60 -31.86
C GLU A 58 -8.30 -3.83 -31.04
N PHE A 59 -9.51 -3.82 -30.51
CA PHE A 59 -10.15 -4.96 -29.85
C PHE A 59 -11.28 -5.48 -30.74
N GLU A 60 -11.51 -6.78 -30.71
CA GLU A 60 -12.69 -7.35 -31.33
C GLU A 60 -13.94 -6.76 -30.65
N GLU A 61 -14.92 -6.36 -31.47
CA GLU A 61 -16.15 -5.69 -31.02
C GLU A 61 -16.91 -6.51 -29.95
N THR A 62 -16.72 -7.84 -29.96
CA THR A 62 -17.26 -8.81 -29.00
C THR A 62 -16.70 -8.66 -27.59
N ASP A 63 -15.38 -8.47 -27.45
CA ASP A 63 -14.71 -8.38 -26.15
C ASP A 63 -15.08 -7.09 -25.41
N VAL A 64 -15.18 -5.99 -26.17
CA VAL A 64 -15.62 -4.68 -25.64
C VAL A 64 -17.06 -4.78 -25.12
N LYS A 65 -17.94 -5.46 -25.85
CA LYS A 65 -19.34 -5.67 -25.43
C LYS A 65 -19.44 -6.53 -24.17
N ALA A 66 -18.68 -7.61 -24.07
CA ALA A 66 -18.66 -8.48 -22.90
C ALA A 66 -18.16 -7.74 -21.65
N LYS A 67 -17.07 -6.97 -21.78
CA LYS A 67 -16.55 -6.12 -20.71
C LYS A 67 -17.59 -5.11 -20.22
N ILE A 68 -18.18 -4.34 -21.12
CA ILE A 68 -19.17 -3.30 -20.78
C ILE A 68 -20.42 -3.93 -20.14
N ALA A 69 -20.90 -5.06 -20.66
CA ALA A 69 -22.03 -5.78 -20.09
C ALA A 69 -21.77 -6.21 -18.63
N GLN A 70 -20.59 -6.77 -18.36
CA GLN A 70 -20.21 -7.19 -17.01
C GLN A 70 -20.08 -5.99 -16.04
N ILE A 71 -19.51 -4.87 -16.50
CA ILE A 71 -19.43 -3.63 -15.72
C ILE A 71 -20.84 -3.11 -15.36
N ARG A 72 -21.75 -3.09 -16.33
CA ARG A 72 -23.15 -2.69 -16.10
C ARG A 72 -23.87 -3.63 -15.12
N ALA A 73 -23.62 -4.93 -15.21
CA ALA A 73 -24.17 -5.93 -14.28
C ALA A 73 -23.65 -5.75 -12.85
N ILE A 74 -22.36 -5.44 -12.66
CA ILE A 74 -21.81 -5.14 -11.33
C ILE A 74 -22.45 -3.85 -10.78
N ARG A 75 -22.52 -2.80 -11.60
CA ARG A 75 -23.12 -1.51 -11.21
C ARG A 75 -24.60 -1.59 -10.86
N SER A 76 -25.38 -2.44 -11.54
CA SER A 76 -26.80 -2.62 -11.23
C SER A 76 -27.04 -3.20 -9.83
N THR A 77 -26.04 -3.86 -9.25
CA THR A 77 -26.07 -4.37 -7.86
C THR A 77 -25.53 -3.39 -6.83
N GLY A 78 -25.19 -2.15 -7.24
CA GLY A 78 -24.69 -1.09 -6.35
C GLY A 78 -23.19 -1.18 -6.03
N PHE A 79 -22.45 -2.03 -6.75
CA PHE A 79 -21.00 -2.16 -6.63
C PHE A 79 -20.28 -1.51 -7.80
N GLU A 80 -18.97 -1.28 -7.64
CA GLU A 80 -18.10 -0.81 -8.73
C GLU A 80 -17.01 -1.86 -8.98
N PRO A 81 -16.67 -2.17 -10.26
CA PRO A 81 -15.54 -3.05 -10.55
C PRO A 81 -14.25 -2.54 -9.92
N GLU A 82 -13.49 -3.45 -9.31
CA GLU A 82 -12.16 -3.14 -8.80
C GLU A 82 -11.16 -3.12 -9.96
N ILE A 83 -10.29 -2.10 -10.00
CA ILE A 83 -9.18 -2.03 -10.96
C ILE A 83 -7.89 -2.40 -10.24
N TRP A 84 -7.26 -3.47 -10.71
CA TRP A 84 -6.02 -3.99 -10.18
C TRP A 84 -4.91 -3.78 -11.20
N ILE A 85 -3.86 -3.08 -10.81
CA ILE A 85 -2.62 -3.00 -11.57
C ILE A 85 -1.84 -4.27 -11.32
N ILE A 86 -1.54 -5.05 -12.36
CA ILE A 86 -0.78 -6.30 -12.26
C ILE A 86 0.72 -6.01 -12.30
N ARG A 87 1.11 -5.14 -13.24
CA ARG A 87 2.50 -4.73 -13.48
C ARG A 87 2.51 -3.33 -14.08
N TYR A 88 3.47 -2.50 -13.72
CA TYR A 88 3.61 -1.13 -14.22
C TYR A 88 5.07 -0.71 -14.36
N GLY A 89 5.32 0.44 -14.98
CA GLY A 89 6.67 0.96 -15.23
C GLY A 89 7.42 0.26 -16.37
N MET A 90 6.71 -0.53 -17.19
CA MET A 90 7.31 -1.22 -18.34
C MET A 90 7.78 -0.21 -19.39
N LYS A 91 8.86 -0.54 -20.10
CA LYS A 91 9.54 0.43 -20.99
C LYS A 91 9.23 0.22 -22.46
N SER A 92 8.76 -0.96 -22.85
CA SER A 92 8.57 -1.31 -24.25
C SER A 92 7.17 -1.86 -24.54
N GLY A 93 6.73 -1.68 -25.79
CA GLY A 93 5.50 -2.28 -26.30
C GLY A 93 5.48 -3.81 -26.19
N PRO A 94 6.51 -4.51 -26.70
CA PRO A 94 6.58 -5.96 -26.62
C PRO A 94 6.53 -6.49 -25.19
N GLU A 95 7.22 -5.86 -24.24
CA GLU A 95 7.20 -6.25 -22.83
C GLU A 95 5.78 -6.20 -22.25
N TYR A 96 5.07 -5.07 -22.43
CA TYR A 96 3.72 -4.97 -21.89
C TYR A 96 2.77 -5.99 -22.54
N THR A 97 2.93 -6.29 -23.84
CA THR A 97 2.05 -7.22 -24.58
C THR A 97 2.27 -8.64 -24.10
N SER A 98 3.52 -9.04 -23.91
CA SER A 98 3.85 -10.36 -23.35
C SER A 98 3.31 -10.55 -21.94
N VAL A 99 3.32 -9.49 -21.10
CA VAL A 99 2.74 -9.56 -19.75
C VAL A 99 1.22 -9.69 -19.80
N GLU A 100 0.53 -8.93 -20.65
CA GLU A 100 -0.92 -9.07 -20.87
C GLU A 100 -1.28 -10.49 -21.31
N ALA A 101 -0.63 -10.98 -22.37
CA ALA A 101 -0.86 -12.31 -22.92
C ALA A 101 -0.64 -13.40 -21.86
N ALA A 102 0.47 -13.34 -21.10
CA ALA A 102 0.75 -14.30 -20.04
C ALA A 102 -0.30 -14.27 -18.92
N CYS A 103 -0.87 -13.11 -18.60
CA CYS A 103 -1.96 -13.01 -17.64
C CYS A 103 -3.25 -13.64 -18.17
N ILE A 104 -3.59 -13.37 -19.44
CA ILE A 104 -4.75 -13.96 -20.10
C ILE A 104 -4.62 -15.49 -20.15
N ASP A 105 -3.48 -15.99 -20.64
CA ASP A 105 -3.18 -17.42 -20.70
C ASP A 105 -3.33 -18.10 -19.34
N LEU A 106 -2.80 -17.47 -18.27
CA LEU A 106 -2.92 -17.99 -16.91
C LEU A 106 -4.37 -18.05 -16.43
N LEU A 107 -5.15 -16.98 -16.63
CA LEU A 107 -6.54 -16.90 -16.15
C LEU A 107 -7.49 -17.75 -16.99
N HIS A 108 -7.17 -18.01 -18.26
CA HIS A 108 -7.90 -18.95 -19.11
C HIS A 108 -7.54 -20.41 -18.82
N SER A 109 -6.31 -20.70 -18.37
CA SER A 109 -5.84 -22.07 -18.14
C SER A 109 -6.13 -22.58 -16.73
N MET A 110 -6.15 -21.70 -15.73
CA MET A 110 -6.24 -22.09 -14.32
C MET A 110 -7.57 -21.66 -13.71
N PRO A 111 -8.27 -22.55 -12.98
CA PRO A 111 -9.53 -22.20 -12.34
C PRO A 111 -9.31 -21.16 -11.24
N ILE A 112 -10.10 -20.09 -11.27
CA ILE A 112 -10.12 -19.07 -10.22
C ILE A 112 -11.29 -19.37 -9.29
N GLN A 113 -11.00 -19.54 -8.01
CA GLN A 113 -12.03 -19.78 -7.00
C GLN A 113 -12.76 -18.49 -6.64
N THR A 114 -14.09 -18.58 -6.48
CA THR A 114 -14.91 -17.50 -5.92
C THR A 114 -14.54 -17.21 -4.47
N ARG A 115 -14.68 -15.95 -4.05
CA ARG A 115 -14.63 -15.59 -2.62
C ARG A 115 -15.81 -16.21 -1.90
N VAL A 116 -15.52 -17.05 -0.89
CA VAL A 116 -16.54 -17.67 -0.04
C VAL A 116 -16.82 -16.83 1.22
N ASP A 117 -15.91 -15.94 1.63
CA ASP A 117 -15.94 -15.31 2.96
C ASP A 117 -16.02 -13.78 2.98
N ARG A 118 -16.31 -13.12 1.85
CA ARG A 118 -16.34 -11.64 1.71
C ARG A 118 -15.05 -10.94 2.22
N LYS A 119 -13.94 -11.61 2.51
CA LYS A 119 -12.69 -10.94 2.93
C LYS A 119 -11.99 -10.27 1.76
N VAL A 120 -11.68 -8.98 1.87
CA VAL A 120 -11.09 -8.15 0.81
C VAL A 120 -9.96 -8.91 0.11
N ARG A 121 -10.03 -9.07 -1.22
CA ARG A 121 -8.89 -9.60 -1.98
C ARG A 121 -7.78 -8.57 -1.82
N VAL A 122 -6.65 -9.00 -1.27
CA VAL A 122 -5.50 -8.13 -1.07
C VAL A 122 -4.38 -8.55 -2.02
N PRO A 123 -3.59 -7.59 -2.51
CA PRO A 123 -2.37 -7.89 -3.25
C PRO A 123 -1.55 -8.94 -2.50
N GLU A 124 -1.19 -10.02 -3.18
CA GLU A 124 -0.41 -11.14 -2.62
C GLU A 124 -1.12 -11.92 -1.48
N GLY A 125 -2.45 -11.83 -1.35
CA GLY A 125 -3.22 -12.52 -0.31
C GLY A 125 -3.26 -14.05 -0.41
N CYS A 126 -2.76 -14.63 -1.50
CA CYS A 126 -2.74 -16.09 -1.74
C CYS A 126 -1.32 -16.66 -1.86
N THR A 127 -0.33 -16.02 -1.20
CA THR A 127 1.09 -16.43 -1.28
C THR A 127 1.35 -17.88 -0.92
N SER A 128 0.54 -18.50 -0.05
CA SER A 128 0.68 -19.91 0.33
C SER A 128 0.35 -20.91 -0.79
N GLN A 129 -0.27 -20.47 -1.90
CA GLN A 129 -0.62 -21.35 -3.03
C GLN A 129 0.58 -21.73 -3.89
N LEU A 130 1.68 -20.98 -3.81
CA LEU A 130 2.86 -21.17 -4.64
C LEU A 130 4.12 -21.30 -3.77
N ALA A 131 4.86 -22.40 -3.96
CA ALA A 131 6.08 -22.69 -3.17
C ALA A 131 7.28 -21.80 -3.55
N ASN A 132 7.26 -21.16 -4.72
CA ASN A 132 8.32 -20.28 -5.18
C ASN A 132 8.13 -18.84 -4.66
N ALA A 133 8.97 -18.43 -3.71
CA ALA A 133 9.00 -17.06 -3.18
C ALA A 133 9.86 -16.08 -4.02
N ARG A 134 10.40 -16.53 -5.16
CA ARG A 134 11.30 -15.70 -5.98
C ARG A 134 10.50 -14.76 -6.87
N ARG A 135 10.23 -13.56 -6.37
CA ARG A 135 9.92 -12.38 -7.20
C ARG A 135 11.21 -11.58 -7.33
N GLU A 136 11.99 -11.80 -8.39
CA GLU A 136 13.21 -11.03 -8.66
C GLU A 136 12.95 -9.53 -8.49
N ALA A 137 13.87 -8.83 -7.82
CA ALA A 137 13.90 -7.42 -7.36
C ALA A 137 12.85 -6.43 -7.91
N SER A 138 11.56 -6.76 -7.81
CA SER A 138 10.44 -5.99 -8.34
C SER A 138 10.04 -4.93 -7.32
N ARG A 139 11.02 -4.14 -6.87
CA ARG A 139 10.80 -3.05 -5.91
C ARG A 139 9.88 -2.03 -6.56
N GLY A 140 8.62 -2.04 -6.12
CA GLY A 140 7.64 -1.03 -6.54
C GLY A 140 7.07 -1.22 -7.94
N HIS A 141 6.93 -2.44 -8.45
CA HIS A 141 6.20 -2.71 -9.72
C HIS A 141 5.28 -3.94 -9.65
N GLY A 142 4.94 -4.35 -8.42
CA GLY A 142 4.09 -5.50 -8.16
C GLY A 142 2.59 -5.18 -8.25
N ILE A 143 1.78 -6.23 -8.12
CA ILE A 143 0.32 -6.13 -8.13
C ILE A 143 -0.20 -5.21 -7.02
N MET A 144 -1.17 -4.34 -7.32
CA MET A 144 -1.83 -3.45 -6.36
C MET A 144 -3.21 -3.00 -6.86
N LEU A 145 -4.08 -2.52 -5.95
CA LEU A 145 -5.29 -1.83 -6.37
C LEU A 145 -4.92 -0.43 -6.88
N LEU A 146 -5.58 0.00 -7.96
CA LEU A 146 -5.39 1.35 -8.48
C LEU A 146 -5.80 2.40 -7.44
N GLN A 147 -6.88 2.16 -6.69
CA GLN A 147 -7.31 3.06 -5.62
C GLN A 147 -6.24 3.23 -4.52
N ASP A 148 -5.50 2.18 -4.18
CA ASP A 148 -4.41 2.30 -3.19
C ASP A 148 -3.28 3.20 -3.69
N LEU A 149 -3.00 3.15 -5.00
CA LEU A 149 -2.03 4.05 -5.63
C LEU A 149 -2.52 5.50 -5.59
N TYR A 150 -3.82 5.72 -5.82
CA TYR A 150 -4.43 7.04 -5.65
C TYR A 150 -4.27 7.56 -4.25
N ASP A 151 -4.71 6.79 -3.26
CA ASP A 151 -4.68 7.20 -1.87
C ASP A 151 -3.24 7.52 -1.44
N GLU A 152 -2.27 6.73 -1.92
CA GLU A 152 -0.86 7.01 -1.69
C GLU A 152 -0.40 8.31 -2.36
N MET A 153 -0.76 8.58 -3.62
CA MET A 153 -0.39 9.81 -4.33
C MET A 153 -1.16 11.05 -3.84
N ALA A 154 -2.35 10.85 -3.26
CA ALA A 154 -3.16 11.89 -2.62
C ALA A 154 -2.64 12.27 -1.23
N ALA A 155 -1.71 11.50 -0.66
CA ALA A 155 -1.11 11.80 0.65
C ALA A 155 -0.39 13.16 0.61
N PRO A 156 -0.89 14.19 1.33
CA PRO A 156 -0.27 15.51 1.33
C PRO A 156 1.11 15.45 2.01
N PRO A 157 2.03 16.39 1.74
CA PRO A 157 3.29 16.49 2.47
C PRO A 157 3.05 16.62 3.98
N LEU A 158 3.88 15.96 4.80
CA LEU A 158 3.83 16.13 6.25
C LEU A 158 4.24 17.57 6.61
N GLN A 159 3.31 18.33 7.20
CA GLN A 159 3.47 19.72 7.59
C GLN A 159 3.02 19.91 9.04
N THR A 160 3.74 19.31 9.97
CA THR A 160 3.49 19.47 11.41
C THR A 160 4.78 19.85 12.12
N ASP A 161 4.68 20.70 13.13
CA ASP A 161 5.80 21.02 14.03
C ASP A 161 5.90 20.06 15.21
N ILE A 162 4.92 19.15 15.35
CA ILE A 162 4.90 18.13 16.40
C ILE A 162 6.14 17.24 16.23
N PRO A 163 6.99 17.10 17.27
CA PRO A 163 8.13 16.21 17.21
C PRO A 163 7.69 14.75 17.10
N LEU A 164 8.17 14.03 16.08
CA LEU A 164 7.82 12.62 15.84
C LEU A 164 9.05 11.72 15.80
N LEU A 165 8.90 10.50 16.30
CA LEU A 165 9.76 9.37 15.97
C LEU A 165 9.21 8.67 14.72
N LEU A 166 9.94 8.73 13.61
CA LEU A 166 9.57 8.11 12.34
C LEU A 166 10.11 6.68 12.26
N VAL A 167 9.20 5.71 12.26
CA VAL A 167 9.53 4.28 12.20
C VAL A 167 9.25 3.73 10.79
N THR A 168 10.30 3.58 9.98
CA THR A 168 10.15 3.06 8.61
C THR A 168 10.04 1.53 8.60
N LEU A 169 8.89 1.02 8.16
CA LEU A 169 8.57 -0.39 8.03
C LEU A 169 8.89 -0.90 6.62
N GLY A 170 9.73 -1.94 6.57
CA GLY A 170 10.01 -2.71 5.35
C GLY A 170 8.92 -3.74 5.04
N PRO A 171 9.16 -4.64 4.07
CA PRO A 171 8.30 -5.79 3.83
C PRO A 171 8.12 -6.65 5.08
N TRP A 172 6.95 -7.28 5.21
CA TRP A 172 6.65 -8.18 6.32
C TRP A 172 7.64 -9.34 6.42
N THR A 173 8.07 -9.64 7.64
CA THR A 173 8.94 -10.75 8.02
C THR A 173 8.28 -11.51 9.16
N GLU A 174 8.03 -12.80 8.95
CA GLU A 174 7.57 -13.70 10.01
C GLU A 174 8.67 -13.89 11.05
N ASN A 175 8.29 -13.88 12.33
CA ASN A 175 9.21 -14.14 13.43
C ASN A 175 8.52 -14.98 14.51
N LYS A 176 9.26 -15.84 15.21
CA LYS A 176 8.68 -16.63 16.30
C LYS A 176 8.85 -15.89 17.63
N ASN A 177 7.73 -15.40 18.15
CA ASN A 177 7.53 -15.08 19.57
C ASN A 177 8.55 -14.08 20.13
N GLU A 178 8.69 -12.93 19.49
CA GLU A 178 9.55 -11.87 19.98
C GLU A 178 8.89 -11.16 21.17
N ARG A 179 9.55 -11.16 22.33
CA ARG A 179 9.06 -10.47 23.52
C ARG A 179 9.10 -8.95 23.30
N MET A 180 7.98 -8.31 23.60
CA MET A 180 7.82 -6.86 23.50
C MET A 180 7.64 -6.24 24.88
N PRO A 181 8.02 -4.95 25.04
CA PRO A 181 7.58 -4.17 26.20
C PRO A 181 6.07 -4.22 26.36
N GLY A 182 5.58 -4.26 27.60
CA GLY A 182 4.17 -4.54 27.90
C GLY A 182 3.82 -6.03 27.95
N GLY A 183 4.77 -6.94 27.70
CA GLY A 183 4.63 -8.37 28.02
C GLY A 183 3.95 -9.23 26.97
N TYR A 184 3.59 -8.68 25.81
CA TYR A 184 3.02 -9.45 24.70
C TYR A 184 4.11 -10.05 23.79
N LEU A 185 3.72 -11.05 22.99
CA LEU A 185 4.58 -11.67 21.99
C LEU A 185 4.23 -11.16 20.60
N ARG A 186 5.25 -10.75 19.84
CA ARG A 186 5.14 -10.34 18.44
C ARG A 186 5.55 -11.49 17.52
N HIS A 187 4.67 -11.82 16.57
CA HIS A 187 4.87 -12.94 15.63
C HIS A 187 5.41 -12.52 14.25
N GLY A 188 5.75 -11.25 14.08
CA GLY A 188 6.32 -10.73 12.85
C GLY A 188 6.38 -9.21 12.86
N TYR A 189 7.12 -8.64 11.91
CA TYR A 189 7.30 -7.20 11.81
C TYR A 189 7.47 -6.78 10.35
N GLY A 190 7.33 -5.49 10.08
CA GLY A 190 7.28 -4.91 8.75
C GLY A 190 5.86 -4.46 8.41
N TYR A 191 5.57 -4.32 7.13
CA TYR A 191 4.25 -3.89 6.64
C TYR A 191 3.67 -4.98 5.75
N LYS A 192 2.47 -5.46 6.08
CA LYS A 192 1.76 -6.45 5.27
C LYS A 192 1.09 -5.81 4.06
N SER A 193 1.03 -6.53 2.95
CA SER A 193 0.37 -6.08 1.72
C SER A 193 -1.13 -5.78 1.93
N GLU A 194 -1.79 -6.51 2.84
CA GLU A 194 -3.19 -6.28 3.22
C GLU A 194 -3.45 -4.89 3.83
N TRP A 195 -2.42 -4.29 4.43
CA TRP A 195 -2.50 -2.96 5.05
C TRP A 195 -2.31 -1.82 4.03
N LEU A 196 -2.03 -2.11 2.75
CA LEU A 196 -1.93 -1.07 1.72
C LEU A 196 -3.31 -0.44 1.47
N THR A 197 -4.36 -1.25 1.45
CA THR A 197 -5.74 -0.77 1.36
C THR A 197 -6.12 0.09 2.54
N GLN A 198 -6.89 1.16 2.33
CA GLN A 198 -7.36 2.01 3.42
C GLN A 198 -8.16 1.21 4.47
N THR A 199 -9.09 0.38 4.02
CA THR A 199 -9.89 -0.50 4.88
C THR A 199 -9.03 -1.49 5.67
N GLY A 200 -8.07 -2.13 5.01
CA GLY A 200 -7.14 -3.05 5.67
C GLY A 200 -6.25 -2.33 6.67
N ARG A 201 -5.80 -1.12 6.36
CA ARG A 201 -5.01 -0.27 7.27
C ARG A 201 -5.79 0.09 8.53
N ILE A 202 -6.99 0.64 8.40
CA ILE A 202 -7.83 1.07 9.53
C ILE A 202 -8.11 -0.11 10.47
N LYS A 203 -8.45 -1.28 9.92
CA LYS A 203 -8.71 -2.49 10.72
C LYS A 203 -7.48 -3.04 11.46
N ASN A 204 -6.27 -2.63 11.06
CA ASN A 204 -5.02 -3.21 11.54
C ASN A 204 -4.06 -2.16 12.12
N TYR A 205 -4.54 -0.97 12.50
CA TYR A 205 -3.68 0.06 13.11
C TYR A 205 -2.90 -0.46 14.32
N GLN A 206 -3.53 -1.28 15.16
CA GLN A 206 -2.88 -1.93 16.30
C GLN A 206 -1.67 -2.78 15.85
N SER A 207 -1.86 -3.67 14.87
CA SER A 207 -0.78 -4.53 14.35
C SER A 207 0.32 -3.75 13.63
N ILE A 208 -0.02 -2.65 12.95
CA ILE A 208 0.97 -1.73 12.37
C ILE A 208 1.78 -1.06 13.50
N GLY A 209 1.12 -0.64 14.58
CA GLY A 209 1.75 -0.09 15.77
C GLY A 209 2.71 -1.08 16.44
N GLU A 210 2.29 -2.32 16.66
CA GLU A 210 3.12 -3.41 17.19
C GLU A 210 4.36 -3.67 16.33
N SER A 211 4.23 -3.55 15.01
CA SER A 211 5.38 -3.61 14.12
C SER A 211 6.32 -2.42 14.31
N ALA A 212 5.80 -1.21 14.50
CA ALA A 212 6.58 0.01 14.65
C ALA A 212 7.21 0.19 16.04
N ALA A 213 6.67 -0.48 17.06
CA ALA A 213 7.15 -0.32 18.43
C ALA A 213 8.39 -1.19 18.76
N GLY A 214 8.78 -2.12 17.88
CA GLY A 214 9.72 -3.19 18.25
C GLY A 214 11.10 -3.18 17.58
N TRP A 215 12.12 -3.09 18.43
CA TRP A 215 13.54 -3.43 18.21
C TRP A 215 14.21 -2.77 17.01
N PHE A 216 14.17 -1.44 17.00
CA PHE A 216 14.86 -0.62 16.00
C PHE A 216 16.05 0.14 16.59
N ASN A 217 16.92 0.63 15.71
CA ASN A 217 18.14 1.35 16.08
C ASN A 217 17.84 2.84 16.39
N TYR A 218 17.12 3.08 17.49
CA TYR A 218 16.89 4.41 18.06
C TYR A 218 17.46 4.50 19.47
N ALA A 219 17.78 5.72 19.89
CA ALA A 219 18.27 6.00 21.23
C ALA A 219 17.14 6.60 22.09
N PRO A 220 16.63 5.90 23.13
CA PRO A 220 15.51 6.38 23.95
C PRO A 220 15.79 7.74 24.60
N TRP A 221 17.04 7.98 25.03
CA TRP A 221 17.45 9.25 25.61
C TRP A 221 17.34 10.41 24.62
N GLU A 222 17.58 10.17 23.32
CA GLU A 222 17.48 11.20 22.28
C GLU A 222 16.01 11.53 21.99
N VAL A 223 15.12 10.52 22.03
CA VAL A 223 13.66 10.71 21.94
C VAL A 223 13.18 11.60 23.09
N LYS A 224 13.57 11.27 24.34
CA LYS A 224 13.23 12.05 25.53
C LYS A 224 13.81 13.48 25.49
N ARG A 225 15.08 13.62 25.12
CA ARG A 225 15.76 14.93 25.01
C ARG A 225 15.10 15.85 23.98
N ARG A 226 14.54 15.28 22.91
CA ARG A 226 13.82 16.02 21.87
C ARG A 226 12.35 16.31 22.22
N GLY A 227 11.84 15.81 23.34
CA GLY A 227 10.44 15.99 23.72
C GLY A 227 9.47 15.28 22.76
N ILE A 228 9.88 14.15 22.19
CA ILE A 228 9.05 13.38 21.26
C ILE A 228 8.11 12.49 22.05
N GLU A 229 6.82 12.77 22.00
CA GLU A 229 5.76 11.97 22.63
C GLU A 229 5.15 10.92 21.69
N TYR A 230 5.28 11.13 20.38
CA TYR A 230 4.59 10.33 19.37
C TYR A 230 5.57 9.65 18.42
N ALA A 231 5.24 8.41 18.04
CA ALA A 231 5.86 7.71 16.94
C ALA A 231 4.88 7.58 15.77
N ALA A 232 5.36 7.80 14.55
CA ALA A 232 4.60 7.52 13.33
C ALA A 232 5.21 6.30 12.63
N ALA A 233 4.40 5.27 12.41
CA ALA A 233 4.74 4.18 11.52
C ALA A 233 4.75 4.71 10.07
N VAL A 234 5.78 4.39 9.30
CA VAL A 234 5.99 4.90 7.94
C VAL A 234 6.20 3.73 7.00
N HIS A 235 5.45 3.68 5.90
CA HIS A 235 5.67 2.71 4.83
C HIS A 235 5.61 3.41 3.47
N ARG A 236 6.59 3.11 2.61
CA ARG A 236 6.78 3.78 1.30
C ARG A 236 6.85 5.31 1.38
N GLY A 237 7.39 5.82 2.50
CA GLY A 237 7.54 7.26 2.72
C GLY A 237 6.24 7.99 3.07
N VAL A 238 5.17 7.28 3.38
CA VAL A 238 3.90 7.83 3.86
C VAL A 238 3.65 7.34 5.29
N THR A 239 3.18 8.21 6.18
CA THR A 239 2.77 7.84 7.54
C THR A 239 1.52 6.97 7.51
N ARG A 240 1.47 5.93 8.35
CA ARG A 240 0.44 4.87 8.27
C ARG A 240 -0.29 4.61 9.58
N ALA A 241 0.34 4.83 10.73
CA ALA A 241 -0.28 4.72 12.05
C ALA A 241 0.43 5.66 13.04
N LEU A 242 -0.31 6.13 14.04
CA LEU A 242 0.21 7.01 15.09
C LEU A 242 0.17 6.29 16.43
N LEU A 243 1.28 6.39 17.15
CA LEU A 243 1.47 5.77 18.46
C LEU A 243 1.87 6.86 19.44
N ARG A 244 1.28 6.86 20.64
CA ARG A 244 1.80 7.59 21.79
C ARG A 244 2.76 6.69 22.55
N ILE A 245 3.99 7.15 22.74
CA ILE A 245 5.07 6.38 23.35
C ILE A 245 4.87 6.35 24.86
N ASP A 246 4.89 5.16 25.48
CA ASP A 246 5.09 5.04 26.92
C ASP A 246 6.59 5.18 27.23
N HIS A 247 6.97 6.34 27.80
CA HIS A 247 8.36 6.67 28.10
C HIS A 247 8.99 5.86 29.24
N ASP A 248 8.20 5.16 30.05
CA ASP A 248 8.71 4.33 31.15
C ASP A 248 8.88 2.86 30.72
N SER A 249 8.31 2.48 29.57
CA SER A 249 8.33 1.11 29.04
C SER A 249 9.56 0.76 28.19
N TRP A 250 10.50 1.68 27.98
CA TRP A 250 11.60 1.44 27.03
C TRP A 250 12.48 0.26 27.45
N GLU A 251 12.61 -0.72 26.56
CA GLU A 251 13.59 -1.80 26.68
C GLU A 251 14.68 -1.62 25.62
N SER A 252 15.91 -2.04 25.92
CA SER A 252 17.04 -2.02 24.99
C SER A 252 17.80 -3.33 25.02
N SER A 253 18.22 -3.81 23.85
CA SER A 253 18.99 -5.03 23.68
C SER A 253 20.18 -4.77 22.75
N GLY A 254 21.30 -5.46 22.98
CA GLY A 254 22.56 -5.23 22.28
C GLY A 254 23.33 -3.99 22.77
N SER A 255 24.42 -3.66 22.07
CA SER A 255 25.32 -2.56 22.42
C SER A 255 25.85 -1.84 21.17
N GLY A 256 26.40 -0.63 21.35
CA GLY A 256 27.00 0.14 20.26
C GLY A 256 26.04 0.38 19.09
N HIS A 257 26.49 0.07 17.87
CA HIS A 257 25.71 0.21 16.64
C HIS A 257 24.60 -0.83 16.47
N ASP A 258 24.68 -1.95 17.20
CA ASP A 258 23.70 -3.03 17.18
C ASP A 258 22.62 -2.88 18.24
N ARG A 259 22.71 -1.83 19.08
CA ARG A 259 21.68 -1.54 20.08
C ARG A 259 20.35 -1.28 19.40
N ARG A 260 19.35 -2.07 19.83
CA ARG A 260 17.95 -1.95 19.42
C ARG A 260 17.10 -1.60 20.62
N SER A 261 16.09 -0.78 20.38
CA SER A 261 15.17 -0.33 21.42
C SER A 261 13.73 -0.61 21.00
N ALA A 262 12.89 -0.92 21.99
CA ALA A 262 11.46 -1.12 21.84
C ALA A 262 10.72 -0.34 22.94
N PHE A 263 9.44 -0.06 22.72
CA PHE A 263 8.57 0.64 23.68
C PHE A 263 7.15 0.05 23.64
N ALA A 264 6.39 0.21 24.72
CA ALA A 264 4.95 0.06 24.74
C ALA A 264 4.28 1.36 24.28
N PHE A 265 3.05 1.29 23.82
CA PHE A 265 2.36 2.44 23.24
C PHE A 265 0.86 2.38 23.44
N ASP A 266 0.24 3.56 23.40
CA ASP A 266 -1.19 3.71 23.15
C ASP A 266 -1.42 4.04 21.68
N LEU A 267 -2.40 3.38 21.05
CA LEU A 267 -2.75 3.65 19.66
C LEU A 267 -3.60 4.92 19.57
N LEU A 268 -3.29 5.78 18.59
CA LEU A 268 -4.13 6.91 18.22
C LEU A 268 -4.69 6.67 16.82
N ASP A 269 -6.01 6.61 16.70
CA ASP A 269 -6.75 6.42 15.46
C ASP A 269 -7.67 7.61 15.11
N SER A 270 -7.66 8.65 15.95
CA SER A 270 -8.51 9.83 15.86
C SER A 270 -7.94 11.00 16.67
N GLY A 271 -8.47 12.20 16.44
CA GLY A 271 -8.09 13.43 17.14
C GLY A 271 -7.07 14.29 16.38
N GLU A 272 -6.80 15.49 16.91
CA GLU A 272 -6.06 16.53 16.18
C GLU A 272 -4.64 16.09 15.75
N VAL A 273 -3.88 15.45 16.64
CA VAL A 273 -2.54 14.93 16.31
C VAL A 273 -2.62 13.84 15.25
N PHE A 274 -3.63 12.97 15.33
CA PHE A 274 -3.86 11.95 14.32
C PHE A 274 -4.19 12.56 12.96
N ASP A 275 -5.05 13.58 12.92
CA ASP A 275 -5.43 14.25 11.67
C ASP A 275 -4.24 14.96 11.03
N GLN A 276 -3.38 15.61 11.82
CA GLN A 276 -2.17 16.28 11.35
C GLN A 276 -1.07 15.32 10.86
N VAL A 277 -0.95 14.14 11.46
CA VAL A 277 0.15 13.20 11.19
C VAL A 277 -0.25 12.09 10.22
N ILE A 278 -1.47 11.60 10.31
CA ILE A 278 -2.01 10.49 9.52
C ILE A 278 -3.13 11.01 8.61
N GLY A 279 -4.24 11.49 9.18
CA GLY A 279 -5.41 11.88 8.39
C GLY A 279 -5.96 10.74 7.51
N PRO A 280 -6.74 11.04 6.47
CA PRO A 280 -7.41 10.01 5.66
C PRO A 280 -6.45 9.15 4.83
N TYR A 281 -5.35 9.75 4.34
CA TYR A 281 -4.45 9.15 3.36
C TYR A 281 -3.06 8.80 3.93
N GLY A 282 -2.72 9.30 5.11
CA GLY A 282 -1.33 9.45 5.54
C GLY A 282 -0.73 10.77 5.02
N HIS A 283 0.45 11.10 5.52
CA HIS A 283 1.23 12.25 5.07
C HIS A 283 2.58 11.79 4.51
N ARG A 284 2.97 12.38 3.38
CA ARG A 284 4.20 12.04 2.66
C ARG A 284 5.41 12.74 3.26
N LEU A 285 6.43 11.96 3.57
CA LEU A 285 7.72 12.47 4.00
C LEU A 285 8.54 13.01 2.82
N PRO A 286 9.42 14.00 3.05
CA PRO A 286 10.38 14.44 2.04
C PRO A 286 11.21 13.29 1.47
N ARG A 287 11.41 13.29 0.15
CA ARG A 287 12.26 12.28 -0.54
C ARG A 287 13.68 12.38 0.00
N LYS A 288 14.20 11.26 0.52
CA LYS A 288 15.60 11.16 0.96
C LYS A 288 16.53 11.18 -0.26
N LYS A 289 17.57 12.03 -0.23
CA LYS A 289 18.65 11.97 -1.23
C LYS A 289 19.39 10.63 -1.10
N LYS A 290 19.84 10.08 -2.23
CA LYS A 290 20.62 8.83 -2.25
C LYS A 290 21.88 9.02 -1.39
N GLY A 291 22.08 8.15 -0.40
CA GLY A 291 23.21 8.24 0.56
C GLY A 291 22.96 9.12 1.80
N ALA A 292 21.77 9.70 1.96
CA ALA A 292 21.42 10.45 3.17
C ALA A 292 21.39 9.54 4.41
N GLN A 293 21.81 10.09 5.56
CA GLN A 293 21.74 9.40 6.84
C GLN A 293 20.29 9.03 7.19
N LYS A 294 20.13 7.98 8.00
CA LYS A 294 18.81 7.58 8.51
C LYS A 294 18.26 8.69 9.41
N GLN A 295 17.28 9.41 8.90
CA GLN A 295 16.50 10.36 9.68
C GLN A 295 15.34 9.64 10.36
N TYR A 296 15.35 9.67 11.69
CA TYR A 296 14.33 9.08 12.56
C TYR A 296 13.48 10.12 13.27
N TYR A 297 13.91 11.39 13.29
CA TYR A 297 13.28 12.42 14.11
C TYR A 297 12.74 13.51 13.20
N TRP A 298 11.46 13.82 13.36
CA TRP A 298 10.78 14.93 12.70
C TRP A 298 10.59 16.10 13.68
N PRO A 299 10.62 17.38 13.23
CA PRO A 299 11.08 17.82 11.91
C PRO A 299 12.56 17.49 11.67
N TYR A 300 12.93 17.33 10.40
CA TYR A 300 14.33 17.11 10.04
C TYR A 300 15.15 18.37 10.38
N ARG A 301 16.22 18.18 11.15
CA ARG A 301 17.22 19.22 11.44
C ARG A 301 18.43 19.05 10.53
#